data_AF-A0A913YDZ3-F1
#
_entry.id   AF-A0A913YDZ3-F1
#
_cell.length_a   1.000
_cell.length_b   1.000
_cell.length_c   1.000
_cell.angle_alpha   90.00
_cell.angle_beta   90.00
_cell.angle_gamma   90.00
#
_symmetry.space_group_name_H-M   'P 1'
#
loop_
_entity.id
_entity.type
_entity.pdbx_description
1 polymer ?
#
loop_
_entity_poly.entity_id
_entity_poly.type
_entity_poly.pdbx_seq_one_letter_code
_entity_poly.pdbx_strand_id
1 'polypeptide(L)'
;MIERGMSDMVSMVFSSIETVHSICLPGREGRFKEPFLTEWTTLISDLCDDIYNTLGQKHPFIFWGHSMGAVMCFEAARCLKTKHGIEPMHLLISSASAPQVVRKSPRSIAEISNEQLADKIRNWGGTPQAILDNKEIMDISVRILRADLTLVENYRFIVEDSFVPVLSCPITCFDGKDDLRDQEGWSEMTTGHFVRHVLSGGHFYFMKNQDNENQLVDIIKQSFPSNT
;
A
#
# COMPACT_ATOMS: atom_id res chain seq x y z
N MET A 1 7.15 8.47 5.66
CA MET A 1 8.51 7.85 5.78
C MET A 1 8.94 6.96 4.58
N ILE A 2 8.00 6.52 3.73
CA ILE A 2 8.25 5.91 2.41
C ILE A 2 8.49 7.01 1.34
N GLU A 3 8.39 8.29 1.75
CA GLU A 3 8.35 9.45 0.85
C GLU A 3 9.59 9.67 -0.01
N ARG A 4 10.83 9.35 0.40
CA ARG A 4 11.99 9.63 -0.48
C ARG A 4 12.07 8.68 -1.68
N GLY A 5 11.94 7.37 -1.45
CA GLY A 5 11.89 6.40 -2.56
C GLY A 5 10.63 6.52 -3.41
N MET A 6 9.51 6.93 -2.80
CA MET A 6 8.31 7.27 -3.56
C MET A 6 8.43 8.62 -4.27
N SER A 7 9.15 9.61 -3.75
CA SER A 7 9.35 10.94 -4.35
C SER A 7 10.18 10.87 -5.63
N ASP A 8 11.22 10.04 -5.64
CA ASP A 8 12.04 9.80 -6.84
C ASP A 8 11.19 9.07 -7.92
N MET A 9 10.44 8.04 -7.50
CA MET A 9 9.49 7.34 -8.37
C MET A 9 8.40 8.27 -8.92
N VAL A 10 7.82 9.13 -8.06
CA VAL A 10 6.85 10.18 -8.42
C VAL A 10 7.46 11.10 -9.49
N SER A 11 8.71 11.52 -9.30
CA SER A 11 9.44 12.39 -10.24
C SER A 11 9.60 11.75 -11.63
N MET A 12 9.94 10.46 -11.69
CA MET A 12 10.19 9.72 -12.94
C MET A 12 8.92 9.38 -13.73
N VAL A 13 7.78 9.39 -13.06
CA VAL A 13 6.46 9.05 -13.62
C VAL A 13 5.80 10.24 -14.35
N PHE A 14 6.20 11.48 -14.06
CA PHE A 14 5.59 12.71 -14.60
C PHE A 14 5.67 12.93 -16.12
N SER A 15 6.35 12.07 -16.89
CA SER A 15 6.30 12.18 -18.36
C SER A 15 4.96 11.73 -18.94
N SER A 16 4.12 11.02 -18.17
CA SER A 16 2.91 10.35 -18.68
C SER A 16 1.72 10.35 -17.71
N ILE A 17 1.88 10.90 -16.50
CA ILE A 17 0.82 11.02 -15.49
C ILE A 17 0.61 12.50 -15.14
N GLU A 18 -0.65 12.92 -15.06
CA GLU A 18 -1.04 14.30 -14.73
C GLU A 18 -0.68 14.68 -13.28
N THR A 19 -1.00 13.81 -12.32
CA THR A 19 -0.74 14.03 -10.88
C THR A 19 -0.46 12.73 -10.13
N VAL A 20 0.32 12.81 -9.05
CA VAL A 20 0.51 11.70 -8.10
C VAL A 20 0.04 12.13 -6.71
N HIS A 21 -0.83 11.32 -6.09
CA HIS A 21 -1.39 11.58 -4.77
C HIS A 21 -0.84 10.56 -3.77
N SER A 22 -0.20 11.05 -2.70
CA SER A 22 0.17 10.21 -1.56
C SER A 22 -0.95 10.23 -0.54
N ILE A 23 -1.35 9.05 -0.05
CA ILE A 23 -2.37 8.92 0.98
C ILE A 23 -1.75 9.20 2.35
N CYS A 24 -2.29 10.19 3.06
CA CYS A 24 -1.89 10.52 4.42
C CYS A 24 -2.91 9.96 5.42
N LEU A 25 -2.48 9.03 6.28
CA LEU A 25 -3.35 8.46 7.32
C LEU A 25 -3.50 9.40 8.53
N PRO A 26 -4.58 9.28 9.31
CA PRO A 26 -4.72 9.99 10.58
C PRO A 26 -3.56 9.75 11.55
N GLY A 27 -3.19 10.78 12.31
CA GLY A 27 -2.15 10.73 13.34
C GLY A 27 -0.72 10.91 12.83
N ARG A 28 -0.51 11.22 11.55
CA ARG A 28 0.82 11.52 10.98
C ARG A 28 0.78 12.67 9.98
N GLU A 29 1.96 13.21 9.71
CA GLU A 29 2.19 14.17 8.61
C GLU A 29 1.13 15.30 8.61
N GLY A 30 0.41 15.50 7.49
CA GLY A 30 -0.63 16.55 7.38
C GLY A 30 -1.84 16.35 8.31
N ARG A 31 -2.06 15.13 8.80
CA ARG A 31 -3.19 14.73 9.67
C ARG A 31 -2.75 14.43 11.11
N PHE A 32 -1.63 14.99 11.57
CA PHE A 32 -1.05 14.67 12.89
C PHE A 32 -1.93 15.00 14.10
N LYS A 33 -2.91 15.90 13.94
CA LYS A 33 -3.87 16.27 15.01
C LYS A 33 -5.01 15.27 15.17
N GLU A 34 -5.21 14.42 14.17
CA GLU A 34 -6.26 13.40 14.19
C GLU A 34 -5.77 12.18 14.98
N PRO A 35 -6.66 11.46 15.68
CA PRO A 35 -6.28 10.23 16.34
C PRO A 35 -5.90 9.15 15.31
N PHE A 36 -4.99 8.24 15.68
CA PHE A 36 -4.71 7.06 14.87
C PHE A 36 -5.98 6.20 14.72
N LEU A 37 -6.28 5.78 13.49
CA LEU A 37 -7.27 4.74 13.24
C LEU A 37 -6.61 3.36 13.36
N THR A 38 -7.22 2.48 14.14
CA THR A 38 -6.75 1.10 14.36
C THR A 38 -7.77 0.05 13.90
N GLU A 39 -8.89 0.49 13.33
CA GLU A 39 -9.97 -0.34 12.81
C GLU A 39 -10.09 -0.19 11.29
N TRP A 40 -10.08 -1.31 10.57
CA TRP A 40 -10.06 -1.32 9.10
C TRP A 40 -11.31 -0.70 8.48
N THR A 41 -12.49 -1.02 8.97
CA THR A 41 -13.74 -0.51 8.39
C THR A 41 -13.78 1.02 8.41
N THR A 42 -13.38 1.62 9.54
CA THR A 42 -13.32 3.09 9.68
C THR A 42 -12.22 3.68 8.80
N LEU A 43 -11.04 3.07 8.76
CA LEU A 43 -9.94 3.49 7.90
C LEU A 43 -10.33 3.49 6.43
N ILE A 44 -10.92 2.40 5.94
CA ILE A 44 -11.29 2.26 4.53
C ILE A 44 -12.42 3.22 4.15
N SER A 45 -13.38 3.47 5.06
CA SER A 45 -14.41 4.48 4.82
C SER A 45 -13.81 5.89 4.68
N ASP A 46 -12.88 6.26 5.57
CA ASP A 46 -12.18 7.55 5.55
C ASP A 46 -11.37 7.71 4.24
N LEU A 47 -10.63 6.68 3.84
CA LEU A 47 -9.87 6.68 2.59
C LEU A 47 -10.76 6.77 1.36
N CYS A 48 -11.86 6.02 1.33
CA CYS A 48 -12.81 6.05 0.23
C CYS A 48 -13.39 7.46 0.03
N ASP A 49 -13.77 8.12 1.13
CA ASP A 49 -14.27 9.50 1.10
C ASP A 49 -13.20 10.50 0.64
N ASP A 50 -11.98 10.40 1.16
CA ASP A 50 -10.87 11.28 0.77
C ASP A 50 -10.50 11.14 -0.72
N ILE A 51 -10.40 9.91 -1.20
CA ILE A 51 -10.10 9.59 -2.61
C ILE A 51 -11.23 10.08 -3.52
N TYR A 52 -12.49 9.82 -3.17
CA TYR A 52 -13.63 10.26 -3.97
C TYR A 52 -13.74 11.79 -4.03
N ASN A 53 -13.51 12.49 -2.91
CA ASN A 53 -13.54 13.95 -2.86
C ASN A 53 -12.38 14.59 -3.63
N THR A 54 -11.23 13.93 -3.68
CA THR A 54 -10.05 14.41 -4.42
C THR A 54 -10.18 14.20 -5.93
N LEU A 55 -10.63 13.01 -6.35
CA LEU A 55 -10.66 12.61 -7.76
C LEU A 55 -12.00 12.88 -8.45
N GLY A 56 -13.12 12.92 -7.72
CA GLY A 56 -14.45 12.94 -8.32
C GLY A 56 -14.77 11.69 -9.16
N GLN A 57 -15.84 11.76 -9.96
CA GLN A 57 -16.38 10.57 -10.68
C GLN A 57 -15.65 10.19 -11.98
N LYS A 58 -14.89 11.10 -12.59
CA LYS A 58 -14.42 10.95 -13.99
C LYS A 58 -12.91 10.90 -14.15
N HIS A 59 -12.14 11.00 -13.08
CA HIS A 59 -10.70 10.96 -13.19
C HIS A 59 -10.23 9.50 -13.19
N PRO A 60 -9.66 8.99 -14.30
CA PRO A 60 -9.05 7.68 -14.31
C PRO A 60 -7.85 7.68 -13.35
N PHE A 61 -7.77 6.66 -12.51
CA PHE A 61 -6.68 6.53 -11.54
C PHE A 61 -6.18 5.09 -11.49
N ILE A 62 -4.96 4.92 -11.03
CA ILE A 62 -4.39 3.62 -10.67
C ILE A 62 -4.07 3.64 -9.19
N PHE A 63 -4.04 2.46 -8.57
CA PHE A 63 -3.48 2.34 -7.23
C PHE A 63 -2.14 1.65 -7.27
N TRP A 64 -1.21 2.18 -6.49
CA TRP A 64 0.02 1.51 -6.11
C TRP A 64 0.05 1.41 -4.59
N GLY A 65 0.22 0.19 -4.09
CA GLY A 65 0.29 -0.07 -2.66
C GLY A 65 1.40 -1.06 -2.34
N HIS A 66 2.17 -0.76 -1.29
CA HIS A 66 3.23 -1.62 -0.80
C HIS A 66 2.90 -2.17 0.59
N SER A 67 3.09 -3.48 0.79
CA SER A 67 2.87 -4.16 2.06
C SER A 67 1.45 -3.90 2.59
N MET A 68 1.28 -3.28 3.76
CA MET A 68 -0.04 -2.86 4.27
C MET A 68 -0.81 -1.99 3.27
N GLY A 69 -0.12 -1.08 2.59
CA GLY A 69 -0.72 -0.19 1.59
C GLY A 69 -1.34 -0.94 0.41
N ALA A 70 -0.83 -2.12 0.06
CA ALA A 70 -1.40 -2.96 -1.00
C ALA A 70 -2.81 -3.47 -0.62
N VAL A 71 -2.95 -3.93 0.63
CA VAL A 71 -4.25 -4.38 1.18
C VAL A 71 -5.21 -3.20 1.31
N MET A 72 -4.70 -2.02 1.72
CA MET A 72 -5.51 -0.80 1.78
C MET A 72 -6.01 -0.37 0.41
N CYS A 73 -5.17 -0.37 -0.62
CA CYS A 73 -5.57 -0.04 -1.99
C CYS A 73 -6.65 -0.99 -2.50
N PHE A 74 -6.52 -2.29 -2.22
CA PHE A 74 -7.54 -3.27 -2.59
C PHE A 74 -8.88 -3.00 -1.88
N GLU A 75 -8.89 -2.84 -0.55
CA GLU A 75 -10.13 -2.59 0.19
C GLU A 75 -10.76 -1.23 -0.16
N ALA A 76 -9.93 -0.20 -0.41
CA ALA A 76 -10.40 1.08 -0.90
C ALA A 76 -11.04 0.95 -2.29
N ALA A 77 -10.44 0.18 -3.21
CA ALA A 77 -11.03 -0.09 -4.52
C ALA A 77 -12.38 -0.80 -4.42
N ARG A 78 -12.51 -1.80 -3.53
CA ARG A 78 -13.80 -2.46 -3.25
C ARG A 78 -14.83 -1.47 -2.71
N CYS A 79 -14.43 -0.64 -1.74
CA CYS A 79 -15.30 0.35 -1.13
C CYS A 79 -15.79 1.40 -2.15
N LEU A 80 -14.87 1.93 -2.97
CA LEU A 80 -15.18 2.89 -4.04
C LEU A 80 -16.16 2.30 -5.06
N LYS A 81 -15.98 1.04 -5.45
CA LYS A 81 -16.88 0.38 -6.39
C LYS A 81 -18.26 0.17 -5.80
N THR A 82 -18.35 -0.31 -4.56
CA THR A 82 -19.64 -0.52 -3.88
C THR A 82 -20.38 0.80 -3.63
N LYS A 83 -19.68 1.83 -3.15
CA LYS A 83 -20.30 3.11 -2.73
C LYS A 83 -20.57 4.07 -3.88
N HIS A 84 -19.69 4.08 -4.89
CA HIS A 84 -19.69 5.09 -5.94
C HIS A 84 -19.69 4.52 -7.36
N GLY A 85 -19.58 3.20 -7.54
CA GLY A 85 -19.56 2.57 -8.86
C GLY A 85 -18.27 2.84 -9.66
N ILE A 86 -17.19 3.24 -8.99
CA ILE A 86 -15.89 3.53 -9.63
C ILE A 86 -14.82 2.55 -9.16
N GLU A 87 -13.88 2.21 -10.04
CA GLU A 87 -12.75 1.34 -9.74
C GLU A 87 -11.46 1.88 -10.39
N PRO A 88 -10.27 1.56 -9.86
CA PRO A 88 -9.02 1.94 -10.51
C PRO A 88 -8.91 1.28 -11.89
N MET A 89 -8.17 1.88 -12.80
CA MET A 89 -7.83 1.26 -14.09
C MET A 89 -6.84 0.11 -13.93
N HIS A 90 -6.00 0.15 -12.88
CA HIS A 90 -5.03 -0.89 -12.57
C HIS A 90 -4.72 -0.85 -11.07
N LEU A 91 -4.67 -2.01 -10.44
CA LEU A 91 -4.21 -2.18 -9.07
C LEU A 91 -2.82 -2.82 -9.05
N LEU A 92 -1.83 -2.07 -8.59
CA LEU A 92 -0.43 -2.49 -8.47
C LEU A 92 -0.15 -2.86 -7.01
N ILE A 93 0.12 -4.15 -6.77
CA ILE A 93 0.33 -4.72 -5.44
C ILE A 93 1.81 -5.05 -5.27
N SER A 94 2.45 -4.48 -4.25
CA SER A 94 3.85 -4.74 -3.95
C SER A 94 3.99 -5.41 -2.57
N SER A 95 4.68 -6.55 -2.52
CA SER A 95 5.07 -7.25 -1.28
C SER A 95 3.94 -7.57 -0.30
N ALA A 96 2.77 -7.94 -0.82
CA ALA A 96 1.61 -8.35 -0.03
C ALA A 96 0.99 -9.63 -0.55
N SER A 97 0.59 -10.52 0.37
CA SER A 97 -0.26 -11.66 0.02
C SER A 97 -1.67 -11.20 -0.25
N ALA A 98 -2.40 -12.00 -1.01
CA ALA A 98 -3.82 -11.77 -1.23
C ALA A 98 -4.61 -11.86 0.10
N PRO A 99 -5.65 -11.04 0.29
CA PRO A 99 -6.39 -10.95 1.55
C PRO A 99 -6.99 -12.24 2.10
N GLN A 100 -7.40 -13.16 1.20
CA GLN A 100 -7.97 -14.45 1.58
C GLN A 100 -6.91 -15.43 2.11
N VAL A 101 -5.62 -15.15 1.87
CA VAL A 101 -4.53 -15.96 2.39
C VAL A 101 -4.35 -15.65 3.87
N VAL A 102 -4.84 -16.56 4.72
CA VAL A 102 -4.77 -16.42 6.18
C VAL A 102 -3.32 -16.37 6.64
N ARG A 103 -2.88 -15.19 7.11
CA ARG A 103 -1.60 -15.03 7.80
C ARG A 103 -1.82 -15.11 9.31
N LYS A 104 -1.21 -16.10 9.96
CA LYS A 104 -1.10 -16.12 11.42
C LYS A 104 0.05 -15.21 11.83
N SER A 105 -0.24 -14.11 12.52
CA SER A 105 0.81 -13.42 13.29
C SER A 105 1.06 -14.22 14.57
N PRO A 106 2.29 -14.69 14.83
CA PRO A 106 2.57 -15.54 15.99
C PRO A 106 2.64 -14.77 17.32
N ARG A 107 2.65 -13.42 17.28
CA ARG A 107 2.78 -12.57 18.46
C ARG A 107 1.87 -11.36 18.34
N SER A 108 1.26 -10.97 19.47
CA SER A 108 0.38 -9.80 19.46
C SER A 108 1.18 -8.51 19.42
N ILE A 109 0.73 -7.51 18.66
CA ILE A 109 1.40 -6.20 18.57
C ILE A 109 1.35 -5.46 19.90
N ALA A 110 0.31 -5.69 20.70
CA ALA A 110 0.19 -5.14 22.05
C ALA A 110 1.33 -5.58 22.99
N GLU A 111 1.93 -6.75 22.73
CA GLU A 111 3.01 -7.32 23.54
C GLU A 111 4.42 -6.85 23.12
N ILE A 112 4.53 -6.17 21.96
CA ILE A 112 5.81 -5.69 21.46
C ILE A 112 6.14 -4.36 22.15
N SER A 113 7.30 -4.26 22.80
CA SER A 113 7.77 -3.01 23.43
C SER A 113 8.12 -1.91 22.41
N ASN A 114 8.19 -0.65 22.85
CA ASN A 114 8.58 0.46 21.98
C ASN A 114 10.04 0.33 21.52
N GLU A 115 10.91 -0.23 22.37
CA GLU A 115 12.32 -0.48 22.07
C GLU A 115 12.45 -1.51 20.94
N GLN A 116 11.67 -2.60 21.01
CA GLN A 116 11.63 -3.60 19.93
C GLN A 116 11.10 -3.03 18.61
N LEU A 117 10.14 -2.10 18.66
CA LEU A 117 9.68 -1.40 17.45
C LEU A 117 10.75 -0.45 16.90
N ALA A 118 11.46 0.28 17.77
CA ALA A 118 12.57 1.13 17.35
C ALA A 118 13.70 0.31 16.70
N ASP A 119 13.99 -0.88 17.21
CA ASP A 119 14.97 -1.80 16.61
C ASP A 119 14.50 -2.30 15.24
N LYS A 120 13.20 -2.59 15.06
CA LYS A 120 12.66 -2.91 13.73
C LYS A 120 12.87 -1.76 12.74
N ILE A 121 12.58 -0.52 13.15
CA ILE A 121 12.77 0.68 12.32
C ILE A 121 14.23 0.81 11.90
N ARG A 122 15.19 0.64 12.83
CA ARG A 122 16.63 0.66 12.52
C ARG A 122 17.04 -0.40 11.50
N ASN A 123 16.44 -1.58 11.58
CA ASN A 123 16.84 -2.74 10.78
C ASN A 123 16.17 -2.81 9.39
N TRP A 124 15.16 -1.99 9.09
CA TRP A 124 14.46 -2.02 7.79
C TRP A 124 15.26 -1.44 6.62
N GLY A 125 16.45 -0.86 6.85
CA GLY A 125 17.38 -0.45 5.78
C GLY A 125 16.94 0.77 4.94
N GLY A 126 15.71 1.24 5.15
CA GLY A 126 15.09 2.39 4.46
C GLY A 126 14.89 3.64 5.32
N THR A 127 15.11 3.57 6.64
CA THR A 127 14.89 4.72 7.54
C THR A 127 16.03 5.74 7.42
N PRO A 128 15.75 7.03 7.13
CA PRO A 128 16.77 8.07 7.05
C PRO A 128 17.53 8.26 8.37
N GLN A 129 18.84 8.53 8.29
CA GLN A 129 19.69 8.74 9.46
C GLN A 129 19.18 9.86 10.39
N ALA A 130 18.59 10.92 9.82
CA ALA A 130 17.97 12.01 10.57
C ALA A 130 16.83 11.54 11.52
N ILE A 131 16.16 10.44 11.22
CA ILE A 131 15.16 9.81 12.09
C ILE A 131 15.85 8.97 13.17
N LEU A 132 16.89 8.23 12.79
CA LEU A 132 17.63 7.36 13.71
C LEU A 132 18.36 8.15 14.80
N ASP A 133 18.86 9.33 14.47
CA ASP A 133 19.65 10.19 15.35
C ASP A 133 18.80 11.10 16.24
N ASN A 134 17.50 11.24 15.95
CA ASN A 134 16.59 12.11 16.69
C ASN A 134 15.59 11.29 17.51
N LYS A 135 15.73 11.32 18.84
CA LYS A 135 14.87 10.59 19.77
C LYS A 135 13.39 10.97 19.63
N GLU A 136 13.07 12.25 19.47
CA GLU A 136 11.67 12.70 19.39
C GLU A 136 11.00 12.18 18.10
N ILE A 137 11.72 12.23 16.97
CA ILE A 137 11.24 11.72 15.69
C ILE A 137 11.14 10.18 15.73
N MET A 138 12.09 9.50 16.38
CA MET A 138 12.02 8.06 16.61
C MET A 138 10.79 7.69 17.45
N ASP A 139 10.52 8.42 18.53
CA ASP A 139 9.36 8.17 19.39
C ASP A 139 8.02 8.38 18.62
N ILE A 140 7.96 9.38 17.73
CA ILE A 140 6.83 9.55 16.79
C ILE A 140 6.73 8.35 15.83
N SER A 141 7.84 7.94 15.25
CA SER A 141 7.92 6.83 14.29
C SER A 141 7.47 5.50 14.90
N VAL A 142 7.83 5.24 16.16
CA VAL A 142 7.39 4.07 16.91
C VAL A 142 5.88 4.08 17.13
N ARG A 143 5.28 5.23 17.47
CA ARG A 143 3.82 5.35 17.62
C ARG A 143 3.09 5.07 16.31
N ILE A 144 3.58 5.65 15.21
CA ILE A 144 3.04 5.42 13.87
C ILE A 144 3.13 3.93 13.50
N LEU A 145 4.31 3.33 13.66
CA LEU A 145 4.53 1.92 13.35
C LEU A 145 3.62 1.02 14.20
N ARG A 146 3.42 1.34 15.48
CA ARG A 146 2.52 0.58 16.33
C ARG A 146 1.09 0.60 15.80
N ALA A 147 0.57 1.78 15.45
CA ALA A 147 -0.77 1.92 14.89
C ALA A 147 -0.94 1.11 13.59
N ASP A 148 0.05 1.20 12.69
CA ASP A 148 0.04 0.45 11.42
C ASP A 148 0.08 -1.06 11.65
N LEU A 149 0.91 -1.53 12.57
CA LEU A 149 0.97 -2.96 12.90
C LEU A 149 -0.30 -3.44 13.59
N THR A 150 -0.94 -2.63 14.42
CA THR A 150 -2.25 -2.96 15.00
C THR A 150 -3.32 -3.12 13.92
N LEU A 151 -3.33 -2.27 12.89
CA LEU A 151 -4.18 -2.49 11.72
C LEU A 151 -3.86 -3.85 11.09
N VAL A 152 -2.60 -4.12 10.73
CA VAL A 152 -2.21 -5.40 10.10
C VAL A 152 -2.64 -6.61 10.95
N GLU A 153 -2.48 -6.54 12.27
CA GLU A 153 -2.91 -7.60 13.21
C GLU A 153 -4.44 -7.78 13.23
N ASN A 154 -5.19 -6.69 13.21
CA ASN A 154 -6.65 -6.69 13.27
C ASN A 154 -7.32 -6.97 11.92
N TYR A 155 -6.56 -7.00 10.82
CA TYR A 155 -7.13 -7.22 9.50
C TYR A 155 -7.82 -8.58 9.41
N ARG A 156 -9.09 -8.59 9.01
CA ARG A 156 -9.85 -9.79 8.71
C ARG A 156 -10.50 -9.59 7.36
N PHE A 157 -10.15 -10.42 6.40
CA PHE A 157 -10.82 -10.44 5.11
C PHE A 157 -12.20 -11.09 5.29
N ILE A 158 -13.25 -10.29 5.11
CA ILE A 158 -14.64 -10.74 5.17
C ILE A 158 -15.14 -10.90 3.75
N VAL A 159 -15.56 -12.12 3.45
CA VAL A 159 -16.24 -12.49 2.22
C VAL A 159 -17.74 -12.38 2.48
N GLU A 160 -18.45 -11.52 1.74
CA GLU A 160 -19.92 -11.51 1.76
C GLU A 160 -20.45 -12.69 0.94
N ASP A 161 -21.59 -13.27 1.35
CA ASP A 161 -22.14 -14.57 0.88
C ASP A 161 -22.35 -14.68 -0.64
N SER A 162 -22.33 -13.57 -1.38
CA SER A 162 -22.30 -13.54 -2.85
C SER A 162 -20.89 -13.30 -3.36
N PHE A 163 -20.12 -14.36 -3.55
CA PHE A 163 -18.77 -14.33 -4.13
C PHE A 163 -18.81 -13.96 -5.62
N VAL A 164 -19.00 -12.66 -5.91
CA VAL A 164 -18.73 -12.07 -7.22
C VAL A 164 -17.38 -11.37 -7.11
N PRO A 165 -16.39 -11.66 -7.97
CA PRO A 165 -15.10 -10.99 -7.90
C PRO A 165 -15.32 -9.48 -7.94
N VAL A 166 -14.81 -8.80 -6.91
CA VAL A 166 -15.25 -7.44 -6.63
C VAL A 166 -14.71 -6.48 -7.68
N LEU A 167 -13.52 -6.71 -8.25
CA LEU A 167 -12.89 -5.80 -9.20
C LEU A 167 -12.82 -6.39 -10.62
N SER A 168 -12.92 -5.52 -11.63
CA SER A 168 -12.69 -5.88 -13.04
C SER A 168 -11.38 -5.33 -13.60
N CYS A 169 -10.70 -4.47 -12.85
CA CYS A 169 -9.42 -3.90 -13.24
C CYS A 169 -8.29 -4.94 -13.21
N PRO A 170 -7.31 -4.86 -14.13
CA PRO A 170 -6.08 -5.63 -14.03
C PRO A 170 -5.40 -5.49 -12.66
N ILE A 171 -4.77 -6.58 -12.22
CA ILE A 171 -3.91 -6.62 -11.03
C ILE A 171 -2.50 -7.03 -11.46
N THR A 172 -1.50 -6.21 -11.13
CA THR A 172 -0.10 -6.61 -11.27
C THR A 172 0.58 -6.64 -9.92
N CYS A 173 1.17 -7.78 -9.60
CA CYS A 173 1.85 -8.03 -8.35
C CYS A 173 3.37 -7.99 -8.53
N PHE A 174 4.05 -7.53 -7.49
CA PHE A 174 5.50 -7.46 -7.40
C PHE A 174 5.99 -8.02 -6.08
N ASP A 175 7.05 -8.82 -6.10
CA ASP A 175 7.76 -9.28 -4.91
C ASP A 175 9.27 -9.15 -5.08
N GLY A 176 9.96 -8.99 -3.95
CA GLY A 176 11.38 -9.24 -3.88
C GLY A 176 11.67 -10.74 -3.80
N LYS A 177 12.67 -11.22 -4.54
CA LYS A 177 13.11 -12.62 -4.56
C LYS A 177 13.45 -13.16 -3.16
N ASP A 178 13.93 -12.30 -2.27
CA ASP A 178 14.31 -12.64 -0.91
C ASP A 178 13.16 -12.46 0.12
N ASP A 179 11.97 -12.02 -0.33
CA ASP A 179 10.75 -11.85 0.48
C ASP A 179 9.49 -12.21 -0.31
N LEU A 180 9.44 -13.44 -0.84
CA LEU A 180 8.27 -13.90 -1.60
C LEU A 180 7.02 -13.96 -0.73
N ARG A 181 5.92 -13.42 -1.25
CA ARG A 181 4.58 -13.48 -0.67
C ARG A 181 3.70 -14.43 -1.48
N ASP A 182 2.66 -14.92 -0.83
CA ASP A 182 1.63 -15.70 -1.53
C ASP A 182 0.71 -14.76 -2.32
N GLN A 183 1.11 -14.50 -3.56
CA GLN A 183 0.43 -13.56 -4.46
C GLN A 183 -0.49 -14.24 -5.46
N GLU A 184 -0.47 -15.57 -5.59
CA GLU A 184 -1.31 -16.27 -6.57
C GLU A 184 -2.81 -16.06 -6.29
N GLY A 185 -3.18 -15.92 -5.00
CA GLY A 185 -4.54 -15.59 -4.60
C GLY A 185 -5.05 -14.24 -5.13
N TRP A 186 -4.19 -13.32 -5.57
CA TRP A 186 -4.64 -12.06 -6.15
C TRP A 186 -5.34 -12.27 -7.51
N SER A 187 -5.05 -13.37 -8.21
CA SER A 187 -5.76 -13.73 -9.45
C SER A 187 -7.26 -13.99 -9.24
N GLU A 188 -7.67 -14.42 -8.03
CA GLU A 188 -9.07 -14.63 -7.66
C GLU A 188 -9.79 -13.33 -7.27
N MET A 189 -9.04 -12.24 -7.08
CA MET A 189 -9.56 -10.95 -6.61
C MET A 189 -9.97 -10.00 -7.74
N THR A 190 -9.81 -10.42 -8.99
CA THR A 190 -10.20 -9.66 -10.17
C THR A 190 -10.72 -10.55 -11.29
N THR A 191 -11.59 -10.01 -12.16
CA THR A 191 -11.88 -10.61 -13.49
C THR A 191 -10.97 -10.09 -14.61
N GLY A 192 -10.15 -9.08 -14.31
CA GLY A 192 -9.16 -8.52 -15.23
C GLY A 192 -7.90 -9.38 -15.36
N HIS A 193 -6.96 -8.92 -16.19
CA HIS A 193 -5.69 -9.61 -16.37
C HIS A 193 -4.84 -9.59 -15.08
N PHE A 194 -4.21 -10.73 -14.78
CA PHE A 194 -3.32 -10.88 -13.63
C PHE A 194 -1.88 -11.14 -14.09
N VAL A 195 -0.93 -10.41 -13.50
CA VAL A 195 0.51 -10.60 -13.74
C VAL A 195 1.26 -10.57 -12.42
N ARG A 196 2.30 -11.40 -12.32
CA ARG A 196 3.24 -11.37 -11.20
C ARG A 196 4.67 -11.18 -11.69
N HIS A 197 5.40 -10.29 -11.04
CA HIS A 197 6.83 -10.05 -11.24
C HIS A 197 7.60 -10.35 -9.97
N VAL A 198 8.73 -11.06 -10.10
CA VAL A 198 9.68 -11.28 -9.00
C VAL A 198 10.97 -10.54 -9.35
N LEU A 199 11.35 -9.60 -8.50
CA LEU A 199 12.46 -8.69 -8.69
C LEU A 199 13.59 -8.98 -7.69
N SER A 200 14.79 -8.51 -7.98
CA SER A 200 15.96 -8.72 -7.12
C SER A 200 15.81 -7.95 -5.79
N GLY A 201 16.05 -8.60 -4.65
CA GLY A 201 16.05 -7.96 -3.32
C GLY A 201 14.98 -8.49 -2.36
N GLY A 202 14.87 -7.86 -1.18
CA GLY A 202 13.95 -8.24 -0.12
C GLY A 202 12.62 -7.47 -0.13
N HIS A 203 12.03 -7.24 1.05
CA HIS A 203 10.71 -6.59 1.18
C HIS A 203 10.66 -5.25 0.44
N PHE A 204 11.65 -4.39 0.66
CA PHE A 204 11.76 -3.08 -0.01
C PHE A 204 12.60 -3.15 -1.29
N TYR A 205 12.38 -4.16 -2.15
CA TYR A 205 13.22 -4.45 -3.33
C TYR A 205 13.47 -3.24 -4.25
N PHE A 206 12.53 -2.28 -4.31
CA PHE A 206 12.64 -1.09 -5.15
C PHE A 206 13.46 0.04 -4.51
N MET A 207 13.62 0.04 -3.18
CA MET A 207 14.39 1.09 -2.52
C MET A 207 15.88 0.91 -2.79
N LYS A 208 16.53 1.97 -3.30
CA LYS A 208 17.96 2.00 -3.64
C LYS A 208 18.35 0.98 -4.73
N ASN A 209 17.41 0.55 -5.56
CA ASN A 209 17.64 -0.28 -6.74
C ASN A 209 17.00 0.38 -7.97
N GLN A 210 17.82 1.09 -8.74
CA GLN A 210 17.36 1.88 -9.89
C GLN A 210 16.69 1.02 -10.97
N ASP A 211 17.19 -0.21 -11.20
CA ASP A 211 16.63 -1.09 -12.24
C ASP A 211 15.20 -1.53 -11.86
N ASN A 212 15.01 -1.90 -10.59
CA ASN A 212 13.67 -2.24 -10.08
C ASN A 212 12.73 -1.03 -10.09
N GLU A 213 13.23 0.15 -9.73
CA GLU A 213 12.46 1.39 -9.78
C GLU A 213 12.03 1.72 -11.22
N ASN A 214 12.95 1.66 -12.18
CA ASN A 214 12.66 1.89 -13.60
C ASN A 214 11.59 0.91 -14.11
N GLN A 215 11.72 -0.38 -13.78
CA GLN A 215 10.75 -1.38 -14.19
C GLN A 215 9.35 -1.12 -13.59
N LEU A 216 9.26 -0.68 -12.34
CA LEU A 216 7.99 -0.28 -11.74
C LEU A 216 7.37 0.92 -12.45
N VAL A 217 8.19 1.95 -12.72
CA VAL A 217 7.75 3.16 -13.43
C VAL A 217 7.26 2.84 -14.83
N ASP A 218 7.93 1.95 -15.56
CA ASP A 218 7.53 1.54 -16.91
C ASP A 218 6.18 0.82 -16.90
N ILE A 219 5.96 -0.08 -15.93
CA ILE A 219 4.67 -0.77 -15.79
C ILE A 219 3.58 0.21 -15.38
N ILE A 220 3.86 1.12 -14.44
CA ILE A 220 2.93 2.20 -14.04
C ILE A 220 2.51 3.03 -15.26
N LYS A 221 3.45 3.38 -16.15
CA LYS A 221 3.14 4.15 -17.37
C LYS A 221 2.27 3.34 -18.34
N GLN A 222 2.52 2.05 -18.47
CA GLN A 222 1.74 1.14 -19.32
C GLN A 222 0.33 0.86 -18.78
N SER A 223 0.09 1.09 -17.48
CA SER A 223 -1.24 0.98 -16.86
C SER A 223 -2.23 2.06 -17.31
N PHE A 224 -1.74 3.16 -17.89
CA PHE A 224 -2.59 4.18 -18.49
C PHE A 224 -2.79 3.89 -19.97
N PRO A 225 -4.01 4.04 -20.51
CA PRO A 225 -4.21 3.98 -21.95
C PRO A 225 -3.32 5.04 -22.63
N SER A 226 -2.64 4.66 -23.70
CA SER A 226 -1.88 5.61 -24.50
C SER A 226 -2.82 6.71 -24.97
N ASN A 227 -2.46 7.98 -24.76
CA ASN A 227 -3.20 9.11 -25.33
C ASN A 227 -3.27 8.91 -26.85
N THR A 228 -4.44 8.50 -27.37
CA THR A 228 -4.76 8.50 -28.79
C THR A 228 -5.06 9.91 -29.27
#